data_AF-A0A396L0T9-F1
#
_entry.id   AF-A0A396L0T9-F1
#
_cell.length_a   1.000
_cell.length_b   1.000
_cell.length_c   1.000
_cell.angle_alpha   90.00
_cell.angle_beta   90.00
_cell.angle_gamma   90.00
#
_symmetry.space_group_name_H-M   'P 1'
#
loop_
_entity.id
_entity.type
_entity.pdbx_description
1 polymer ?
#
loop_
_entity_poly.entity_id
_entity_poly.type
_entity_poly.pdbx_seq_one_letter_code
_entity_poly.pdbx_strand_id
1 'polypeptide(L)'
;MFTDIPHDYCNEETGLPVKNHPELGARFKTRKQWREWGYEPKPGEQGHRMHPSSLAYRSYVYFHESEVCSYAGTEPADDVRYQTHVSKKTVALEECTGHGGLAAIGWKEPRPYRAG
;
A
#
# COMPACT_ATOMS: atom_id res chain seq x y z
N MET A 1 -8.02 -2.11 14.41
CA MET A 1 -8.37 -0.84 13.73
C MET A 1 -7.08 -0.04 13.61
N PHE A 2 -6.55 0.12 12.40
CA PHE A 2 -5.35 0.92 12.14
C PHE A 2 -5.82 2.37 11.92
N THR A 3 -6.07 3.10 13.01
CA THR A 3 -6.81 4.39 12.95
C THR A 3 -5.95 5.61 13.19
N ASP A 4 -4.64 5.47 13.38
CA ASP A 4 -3.77 6.63 13.59
C ASP A 4 -2.52 6.49 12.73
N ILE A 5 -2.52 7.15 11.58
CA ILE A 5 -1.30 7.34 10.80
C ILE A 5 -0.57 8.52 11.46
N PRO A 6 0.65 8.33 11.99
CA PRO A 6 1.40 9.39 12.65
C PRO A 6 1.47 10.66 11.81
N HIS A 7 1.34 11.80 12.47
CA HIS A 7 1.38 13.12 11.82
C HIS A 7 2.71 13.37 11.11
N ASP A 8 3.81 12.75 11.56
CA ASP A 8 5.11 12.74 10.90
C ASP A 8 5.09 12.15 9.47
N TYR A 9 4.03 11.43 9.11
CA TYR A 9 3.85 10.87 7.77
C TYR A 9 2.93 11.69 6.88
N CYS A 10 2.44 12.85 7.36
CA CYS A 10 1.57 13.73 6.60
C CYS A 10 2.38 14.79 5.84
N ASN A 11 1.87 15.17 4.67
CA ASN A 11 2.36 16.35 3.97
C ASN A 11 1.96 17.61 4.76
N GLU A 12 2.92 18.50 5.03
CA GLU A 12 2.71 19.71 5.85
C GLU A 12 1.70 20.69 5.24
N GLU A 13 1.56 20.70 3.91
CA GLU A 13 0.66 21.61 3.20
C GLU A 13 -0.79 21.11 3.18
N THR A 14 -1.00 19.81 2.99
CA THR A 14 -2.34 19.22 2.82
C THR A 14 -2.86 18.50 4.06
N GLY A 15 -1.99 18.21 5.03
CA GLY A 15 -2.31 17.39 6.21
C GLY A 15 -2.62 15.93 5.88
N LEU A 16 -2.45 15.49 4.62
CA LEU A 16 -2.75 14.14 4.19
C LEU A 16 -1.52 13.24 4.27
N PRO A 17 -1.68 11.95 4.64
CA PRO A 17 -0.59 11.00 4.67
C PRO A 17 0.11 10.84 3.31
N VAL A 18 1.42 10.61 3.35
CA VAL A 18 2.24 10.27 2.19
C VAL A 18 2.54 8.78 2.22
N LYS A 19 1.99 8.05 1.25
CA LYS A 19 2.16 6.60 1.13
C LYS A 19 3.62 6.18 0.97
N ASN A 20 4.51 7.00 0.41
CA ASN A 20 5.90 6.61 0.13
C ASN A 20 6.78 6.45 1.40
N HIS A 21 6.21 6.51 2.60
CA HIS A 21 6.89 6.11 3.83
C HIS A 21 7.08 4.58 3.89
N PRO A 22 8.21 4.03 4.38
CA PRO A 22 8.45 2.58 4.40
C PRO A 22 7.32 1.74 5.02
N GLU A 23 6.78 2.19 6.16
CA GLU A 23 5.70 1.49 6.87
C GLU A 23 4.35 1.54 6.12
N LEU A 24 4.10 2.62 5.38
CA LEU A 24 2.84 2.83 4.66
C LEU A 24 2.90 2.25 3.24
N GLY A 25 4.04 2.38 2.56
CA GLY A 25 4.21 2.11 1.14
C GLY A 25 4.09 0.64 0.79
N ALA A 26 4.43 -0.24 1.73
CA ALA A 26 4.30 -1.67 1.58
C ALA A 26 2.86 -2.17 1.81
N ARG A 27 2.18 -1.64 2.83
CA ARG A 27 0.90 -2.16 3.35
C ARG A 27 -0.34 -1.48 2.77
N PHE A 28 -0.24 -0.22 2.34
CA PHE A 28 -1.35 0.50 1.74
C PHE A 28 -1.37 0.33 0.22
N LYS A 29 -2.49 -0.15 -0.33
CA LYS A 29 -2.68 -0.32 -1.79
C LYS A 29 -4.05 0.21 -2.22
N THR A 30 -4.15 0.67 -3.46
CA THR A 30 -5.44 1.09 -4.02
C THR A 30 -6.35 -0.13 -4.18
N ARG A 31 -7.67 0.06 -4.25
CA ARG A 31 -8.62 -1.04 -4.52
C ARG A 31 -8.27 -1.83 -5.79
N LYS A 32 -7.73 -1.17 -6.81
CA LYS A 32 -7.29 -1.84 -8.05
C LYS A 32 -6.11 -2.77 -7.79
N GLN A 33 -5.10 -2.30 -7.06
CA GLN A 33 -3.94 -3.11 -6.69
C GLN A 33 -4.35 -4.30 -5.81
N TRP A 34 -5.23 -4.09 -4.83
CA TRP A 34 -5.75 -5.19 -4.01
C TRP A 34 -6.47 -6.26 -4.85
N ARG A 35 -7.32 -5.83 -5.79
CA ARG A 35 -7.99 -6.74 -6.73
C ARG A 35 -7.01 -7.49 -7.62
N GLU A 36 -5.93 -6.85 -8.05
CA GLU A 36 -4.87 -7.57 -8.75
C GLU A 36 -4.34 -8.70 -7.85
N TRP A 37 -4.11 -8.47 -6.57
CA TRP A 37 -3.68 -9.50 -5.60
C TRP A 37 -4.76 -10.53 -5.17
N GLY A 38 -6.00 -10.43 -5.68
CA GLY A 38 -7.10 -11.32 -5.30
C GLY A 38 -7.82 -10.93 -4.01
N TYR A 39 -7.61 -9.70 -3.53
CA TYR A 39 -8.25 -9.14 -2.34
C TYR A 39 -9.23 -8.03 -2.69
N GLU A 40 -10.25 -7.84 -1.87
CA GLU A 40 -11.16 -6.70 -1.96
C GLU A 40 -11.38 -6.05 -0.58
N PRO A 41 -11.60 -4.73 -0.49
CA PRO A 41 -12.02 -4.10 0.76
C PRO A 41 -13.25 -4.77 1.36
N LYS A 42 -13.22 -4.98 2.67
CA LYS A 42 -14.34 -5.50 3.43
C LYS A 42 -15.56 -4.57 3.29
N PRO A 43 -16.79 -5.09 3.40
CA PRO A 43 -17.99 -4.26 3.30
C PRO A 43 -17.98 -3.14 4.35
N GLY A 44 -18.15 -1.88 3.91
CA GLY A 44 -18.18 -0.70 4.78
C GLY A 44 -16.84 0.02 4.93
N GLU A 45 -15.73 -0.57 4.46
CA GLU A 45 -14.41 0.08 4.48
C GLU A 45 -14.36 1.22 3.45
N GLN A 46 -14.08 2.43 3.92
CA GLN A 46 -13.95 3.62 3.07
C GLN A 46 -12.52 3.83 2.58
N GLY A 47 -11.54 3.25 3.27
CA GLY A 47 -10.12 3.46 3.04
C GLY A 47 -9.67 4.86 3.44
N HIS A 48 -8.41 5.16 3.12
CA HIS A 48 -7.68 6.33 3.57
C HIS A 48 -7.23 7.16 2.38
N ARG A 49 -7.50 8.47 2.42
CA ARG A 49 -7.04 9.39 1.38
C ARG A 49 -5.59 9.75 1.62
N MET A 50 -4.70 9.43 0.68
CA MET A 50 -3.27 9.66 0.80
C MET A 50 -2.66 10.21 -0.49
N HIS A 51 -1.56 10.94 -0.36
CA HIS A 51 -0.69 11.24 -1.47
C HIS A 51 0.21 10.05 -1.80
N PRO A 52 0.43 9.70 -3.07
CA PRO A 52 1.36 8.63 -3.44
C PRO A 52 2.82 8.99 -3.11
N SER A 53 3.18 10.27 -3.12
CA SER A 53 4.50 10.81 -2.72
C SER A 53 4.35 12.25 -2.23
N SER A 54 5.34 12.78 -1.50
CA SER A 54 5.28 14.13 -0.92
C SER A 54 5.12 15.24 -1.97
N LEU A 55 5.62 15.01 -3.20
CA LEU A 55 5.55 15.95 -4.32
C LEU A 55 4.29 15.79 -5.18
N ALA A 56 3.46 14.78 -4.90
CA ALA A 56 2.29 14.51 -5.72
C ALA A 56 1.12 15.41 -5.32
N TYR A 57 0.69 16.28 -6.24
CA TYR A 57 -0.51 17.10 -6.04
C TYR A 57 -1.81 16.26 -5.90
N ARG A 58 -1.84 15.09 -6.53
CA ARG A 58 -3.02 14.20 -6.52
C ARG A 58 -3.01 13.30 -5.29
N SER A 59 -4.20 13.07 -4.72
CA SER A 59 -4.44 12.06 -3.69
C SER A 59 -5.34 10.95 -4.21
N TYR A 60 -5.18 9.74 -3.67
CA TYR A 60 -5.99 8.56 -3.97
C TYR A 60 -6.47 7.90 -2.68
N VAL A 61 -7.48 7.04 -2.81
CA VAL A 61 -7.94 6.19 -1.70
C VAL A 61 -7.14 4.90 -1.69
N TYR A 62 -6.52 4.62 -0.55
CA TYR A 62 -5.77 3.40 -0.27
C TYR A 62 -6.42 2.62 0.86
N PHE A 63 -6.26 1.30 0.85
CA PHE A 63 -6.74 0.41 1.89
C PHE A 63 -5.54 -0.29 2.53
N HIS A 64 -5.57 -0.43 3.85
CA HIS A 64 -4.62 -1.19 4.63
C HIS A 64 -4.85 -2.70 4.45
N GLU A 65 -3.84 -3.53 4.70
CA GLU A 65 -3.96 -5.00 4.57
C GLU A 65 -5.03 -5.60 5.49
N SER A 66 -5.29 -4.98 6.65
CA SER A 66 -6.35 -5.42 7.57
C SER A 66 -7.77 -5.07 7.10
N GLU A 67 -7.91 -4.17 6.12
CA GLU A 67 -9.20 -3.68 5.62
C GLU A 67 -9.69 -4.48 4.41
N VAL A 68 -8.90 -5.45 3.95
CA VAL A 68 -9.21 -6.27 2.79
C VAL A 68 -9.24 -7.74 3.17
N CYS A 69 -9.96 -8.54 2.39
CA CYS A 69 -9.96 -9.98 2.49
C CYS A 69 -10.11 -10.62 1.11
N SER A 70 -9.67 -11.87 0.98
CA SER A 70 -9.93 -12.67 -0.21
C SER A 70 -11.40 -13.11 -0.24
N TYR A 71 -11.87 -13.62 -1.38
CA TYR A 71 -13.21 -14.21 -1.48
C TYR A 71 -13.41 -15.40 -0.52
N ALA A 72 -12.32 -16.12 -0.20
CA ALA A 72 -12.33 -17.22 0.76
C ALA A 72 -12.23 -16.75 2.22
N GLY A 73 -12.22 -15.44 2.47
CA GLY A 73 -12.08 -14.85 3.81
C GLY A 73 -10.65 -14.83 4.34
N THR A 74 -9.65 -15.15 3.52
CA THR A 74 -8.23 -15.10 3.91
C THR A 74 -7.78 -13.64 3.97
N GLU A 75 -7.18 -13.25 5.09
CA GLU A 75 -6.56 -11.92 5.22
C GLU A 75 -5.15 -11.94 4.59
N PRO A 76 -4.66 -10.81 4.04
CA PRO A 76 -3.30 -10.74 3.51
C PRO A 76 -2.22 -11.04 4.57
N ALA A 77 -2.54 -10.82 5.85
CA ALA A 77 -1.69 -11.18 6.99
C ALA A 77 -1.32 -12.68 7.00
N ASP A 78 -2.25 -13.53 6.57
CA ASP A 78 -2.11 -14.99 6.57
C ASP A 78 -1.57 -15.55 5.24
N ASP A 79 -1.49 -14.72 4.19
CA ASP A 79 -0.95 -15.13 2.88
C ASP A 79 0.57 -14.95 2.83
N VAL A 80 1.28 -16.07 2.90
CA VAL A 80 2.75 -16.15 2.80
C VAL A 80 3.30 -15.42 1.57
N ARG A 81 2.58 -15.48 0.44
CA ARG A 81 3.00 -14.80 -0.80
C ARG A 81 2.92 -13.29 -0.65
N TYR A 82 1.85 -12.79 -0.03
CA TYR A 82 1.68 -11.37 0.24
C TYR A 82 2.70 -10.89 1.27
N GLN A 83 2.90 -11.62 2.37
CA GLN A 83 3.91 -11.28 3.38
C GLN A 83 5.33 -11.21 2.80
N THR A 84 5.69 -12.16 1.94
CA THR A 84 6.99 -12.12 1.23
C THR A 84 7.12 -10.88 0.35
N HIS A 85 6.04 -10.43 -0.28
CA HIS A 85 6.04 -9.20 -1.08
C HIS A 85 6.20 -7.94 -0.22
N VAL A 86 5.48 -7.86 0.90
CA VAL A 86 5.57 -6.74 1.85
C VAL A 86 6.98 -6.62 2.41
N SER A 87 7.60 -7.73 2.85
CA SER A 87 8.97 -7.71 3.37
C SER A 87 9.98 -7.20 2.34
N LYS A 88 9.93 -7.71 1.10
CA LYS A 88 10.81 -7.23 0.02
C LYS A 88 10.62 -5.75 -0.29
N LYS A 89 9.37 -5.29 -0.29
CA LYS A 89 9.04 -3.90 -0.59
C LYS A 89 9.43 -2.95 0.55
N THR A 90 9.31 -3.40 1.79
CA THR A 90 9.73 -2.63 2.98
C THR A 90 11.24 -2.41 2.95
N VAL A 91 12.02 -3.47 2.77
CA VAL A 91 13.49 -3.39 2.63
C VAL A 91 13.89 -2.44 1.50
N ALA A 92 13.24 -2.57 0.33
CA ALA A 92 13.53 -1.69 -0.81
C ALA A 92 13.20 -0.21 -0.53
N LEU A 93 12.16 0.08 0.26
CA LEU A 93 11.80 1.45 0.65
C LEU A 93 12.75 2.01 1.73
N GLU A 94 13.22 1.18 2.66
CA GLU A 94 14.26 1.55 3.64
C GLU A 94 15.59 1.88 2.95
N GLU A 95 16.00 1.06 1.99
CA GLU A 95 17.24 1.24 1.22
C GLU A 95 17.18 2.44 0.26
N CYS A 96 15.99 2.85 -0.21
CA CYS A 96 15.81 3.93 -1.19
C CYS A 96 15.58 5.33 -0.59
N THR A 97 15.97 5.57 0.66
CA THR A 97 15.92 6.90 1.29
C THR A 97 16.80 7.96 0.60
N GLY A 98 17.56 7.58 -0.45
CA GLY A 98 18.15 8.51 -1.44
C GLY A 98 17.24 8.79 -2.64
N HIS A 99 16.51 9.92 -2.63
CA HIS A 99 16.01 10.70 -3.80
C HIS A 99 15.38 9.99 -5.03
N GLY A 100 14.96 8.73 -4.93
CA GLY A 100 14.54 7.92 -6.08
C GLY A 100 13.28 7.09 -5.81
N GLY A 101 12.23 7.71 -5.26
CA GLY A 101 10.97 7.03 -4.96
C GLY A 101 10.44 6.24 -6.17
N LEU A 102 10.18 4.93 -5.96
CA LEU A 102 9.54 3.92 -6.85
C LEU A 102 10.02 3.81 -8.32
N ALA A 103 10.79 4.76 -8.85
CA ALA A 103 11.28 4.81 -10.21
C ALA A 103 12.73 4.33 -10.34
N ALA A 104 13.54 4.42 -9.28
CA ALA A 104 14.95 3.97 -9.32
C ALA A 104 15.07 2.44 -9.30
N ILE A 105 14.11 1.76 -8.68
CA ILE A 105 13.99 0.32 -8.67
C ILE A 105 12.92 -0.02 -9.70
N GLY A 106 13.30 -0.55 -10.87
CA GLY A 106 12.40 -1.01 -11.93
C GLY A 106 11.50 -2.19 -11.52
N TRP A 107 10.93 -2.15 -10.32
CA TRP A 107 10.07 -3.17 -9.74
C TRP A 107 8.69 -3.04 -10.38
N LYS A 108 8.51 -3.81 -11.44
CA LYS A 108 7.19 -4.13 -11.96
C LYS A 108 6.50 -5.01 -10.91
N GLU A 109 5.49 -4.48 -10.23
CA GLU A 109 4.69 -5.21 -9.24
C GLU A 109 4.26 -6.56 -9.89
N PRO A 110 4.59 -7.72 -9.29
CA PRO A 110 4.30 -9.00 -9.91
C PRO A 110 2.80 -9.17 -10.03
N ARG A 111 2.29 -9.17 -11.27
CA ARG A 111 0.87 -9.44 -11.54
C ARG A 111 0.61 -10.91 -11.25
N PRO A 112 -0.30 -11.28 -10.34
CA PRO A 112 -0.64 -12.67 -10.17
C PRO A 112 -1.30 -13.21 -11.44
N TYR A 113 -1.03 -14.49 -11.69
CA TYR A 113 -1.54 -15.23 -12.83
C TYR A 113 -3.06 -15.11 -12.91
N ARG A 114 -3.53 -14.66 -14.08
CA ARG A 114 -4.92 -14.77 -14.50
C ARG A 114 -5.13 -16.23 -14.90
N ALA A 115 -5.71 -17.05 -14.03
CA ALA A 115 -6.22 -18.35 -14.45
C ALA A 115 -7.42 -18.06 -15.38
N GLY A 116 -7.20 -18.26 -16.68
CA GLY A 116 -8.25 -18.27 -17.69
C GLY A 116 -8.78 -19.67 -17.90
#